data_AF-A0A3C0ZSQ1-F1
#
_entry.id   AF-A0A3C0ZSQ1-F1
#
_cell.length_a   1.000
_cell.length_b   1.000
_cell.length_c   1.000
_cell.angle_alpha   90.00
_cell.angle_beta   90.00
_cell.angle_gamma   90.00
#
_symmetry.space_group_name_H-M   'P 1'
#
loop_
_entity.id
_entity.type
_entity.pdbx_description
1 polymer ?
#
loop_
_entity_poly.entity_id
_entity_poly.type
_entity_poly.pdbx_seq_one_letter_code
_entity_poly.pdbx_strand_id
1 'polypeptide(L)' 'MEVTYTRKGDYLFPNLAISEEPIQYGKYGMLRKTFLKENRKNWYQSMMLTGKLERHLQEI' A
#
# COMPACT_ATOMS: atom_id res chain seq x y z
N MET A 1 3.57 -10.92 17.40
CA MET A 1 2.33 -10.23 16.98
C MET A 1 1.19 -10.87 17.75
N GLU A 2 0.66 -10.18 18.75
CA GLU A 2 -0.60 -10.59 19.38
C GLU A 2 -1.75 -10.16 18.47
N VAL A 3 -2.51 -11.12 17.96
CA VAL A 3 -3.70 -10.84 17.16
C VAL A 3 -4.87 -10.67 18.13
N THR A 4 -5.42 -9.46 18.21
CA THR A 4 -6.63 -9.21 18.99
C THR A 4 -7.85 -9.55 18.14
N TYR A 5 -8.93 -9.99 18.77
CA TYR A 5 -10.15 -10.42 18.07
C TYR A 5 -11.35 -9.62 18.56
N THR A 6 -12.25 -9.28 17.64
CA THR A 6 -13.54 -8.64 17.94
C THR A 6 -14.66 -9.63 17.66
N ARG A 7 -15.52 -9.87 18.66
CA ARG A 7 -16.69 -10.74 18.50
C ARG A 7 -17.82 -10.02 17.79
N LYS A 8 -18.33 -10.59 16.70
CA LYS A 8 -19.59 -10.17 16.06
C LYS A 8 -20.52 -11.38 15.92
N GLY A 9 -21.61 -11.37 16.68
CA GLY A 9 -22.49 -12.53 16.80
C GLY A 9 -21.75 -13.71 17.41
N ASP A 10 -21.80 -14.85 16.73
CA ASP A 10 -21.14 -16.10 17.15
C ASP A 10 -19.70 -16.25 16.63
N TYR A 11 -19.21 -15.27 15.85
CA TYR A 11 -17.90 -15.33 15.21
C TYR A 11 -16.90 -14.35 15.84
N LEU A 12 -15.63 -14.76 15.90
CA LEU A 12 -14.49 -13.93 16.27
C LEU A 12 -13.76 -13.49 15.01
N PHE A 13 -13.77 -12.18 14.76
CA PHE A 13 -13.03 -11.58 13.65
C PHE A 13 -11.67 -11.10 14.15
N PRO A 14 -10.55 -11.48 13.49
CA PRO A 14 -9.25 -10.92 13.82
C PRO A 14 -9.24 -9.43 13.49
N ASN A 15 -8.69 -8.63 14.39
CA ASN A 15 -8.48 -7.21 14.18
C ASN A 15 -7.26 -7.02 13.28
N LEU A 16 -7.50 -7.07 11.97
CA LEU A 16 -6.51 -6.79 10.94
C LEU A 16 -6.39 -5.28 10.77
N ALA A 17 -5.58 -4.64 11.60
CA ALA A 17 -5.21 -3.25 11.39
C ALA A 17 -4.09 -3.21 10.34
N ILE A 18 -4.36 -2.60 9.19
CA ILE A 18 -3.30 -2.19 8.27
C ILE A 18 -2.70 -0.93 8.89
N SER A 19 -1.41 -0.97 9.24
CA SER A 19 -0.67 0.24 9.57
C SER A 19 -0.58 1.07 8.29
N GLU A 20 -1.55 1.96 8.08
CA GLU A 20 -1.47 3.00 7.06
C GLU A 20 -0.52 4.09 7.57
N GLU A 21 0.75 3.73 7.73
CA GLU A 21 1.78 4.75 7.89
C GLU A 21 1.74 5.65 6.66
N PRO A 22 1.66 6.99 6.82
CA PRO A 22 1.69 7.90 5.69
C PRO A 22 3.07 7.80 5.04
N ILE A 23 3.16 7.01 3.97
CA ILE A 23 4.37 6.85 3.19
C ILE A 23 4.66 8.17 2.49
N GLN A 24 5.65 8.90 2.99
CA GLN A 24 6.15 10.12 2.38
C GLN A 24 7.22 9.78 1.34
N TYR A 25 7.02 10.25 0.11
CA TYR A 25 7.99 10.23 -0.97
C TYR A 25 8.14 11.64 -1.54
N GLY A 26 9.36 11.99 -1.92
CA GLY A 26 9.72 13.35 -2.35
C GLY A 26 9.18 13.74 -3.72
N LYS A 27 9.63 14.89 -4.22
CA LYS A 27 9.29 15.42 -5.56
C LYS A 27 9.48 14.37 -6.67
N TYR A 28 10.58 13.62 -6.62
CA TYR A 28 10.89 12.63 -7.65
C TYR A 28 10.02 11.37 -7.56
N GLY A 29 9.65 10.93 -6.35
CA GLY A 29 8.65 9.88 -6.17
C GLY A 29 7.30 10.28 -6.77
N MET A 30 6.85 11.53 -6.59
CA MET A 30 5.61 12.02 -7.21
C MET A 30 5.69 12.01 -8.74
N LEU A 31 6.79 12.51 -9.32
CA LEU A 31 7.01 12.50 -10.77
C LEU A 31 7.12 11.08 -11.33
N ARG A 32 7.73 10.15 -10.58
CA ARG A 32 7.78 8.74 -10.99
C ARG A 32 6.38 8.14 -11.01
N LYS A 33 5.55 8.43 -10.01
CA LYS A 33 4.18 7.93 -9.93
C LYS A 33 3.34 8.37 -11.13
N THR A 34 3.41 9.65 -11.51
CA THR A 34 2.70 10.16 -12.69
C THR A 34 3.21 9.50 -13.98
N PHE A 35 4.54 9.43 -14.15
CA PHE A 35 5.15 8.76 -15.29
C PHE A 35 4.69 7.30 -15.43
N LEU A 36 4.70 6.53 -14.34
CA LEU A 36 4.27 5.13 -14.32
C LEU A 36 2.79 5.00 -14.67
N LYS A 37 1.94 5.89 -14.18
CA LYS A 37 0.49 5.87 -14.44
C LYS A 37 0.16 6.20 -15.90
N GLU A 38 0.90 7.11 -16.51
CA GLU A 38 0.64 7.56 -17.89
C GLU A 38 1.29 6.63 -18.93
N ASN A 39 2.56 6.28 -18.72
CA ASN A 39 3.39 5.62 -19.72
C ASN A 39 3.57 4.12 -19.49
N ARG A 40 3.42 3.64 -18.25
CA ARG A 40 3.70 2.25 -17.85
C ARG A 40 2.58 1.65 -16.99
N LYS A 41 1.33 1.81 -17.45
CA LYS A 41 0.10 1.39 -16.73
C LYS A 41 0.18 -0.03 -16.17
N ASN A 42 0.63 -1.01 -16.95
CA ASN A 42 0.71 -2.41 -16.49
C ASN A 42 1.63 -2.57 -15.27
N TRP A 43 2.76 -1.86 -15.27
CA TRP A 43 3.73 -1.90 -14.19
C TRP A 43 3.21 -1.19 -12.94
N TYR A 44 2.57 -0.03 -13.14
CA TYR A 44 1.86 0.67 -12.07
C TYR A 44 0.79 -0.22 -11.41
N GLN A 45 -0.07 -0.85 -12.22
CA GLN A 45 -1.14 -1.73 -11.75
C GLN A 45 -0.57 -2.95 -11.02
N SER A 46 0.48 -3.59 -11.56
CA SER A 46 1.12 -4.72 -10.89
C SER A 46 1.71 -4.35 -9.53
N MET A 47 2.38 -3.20 -9.41
CA MET A 47 2.96 -2.74 -8.14
C MET A 47 1.89 -2.31 -7.14
N MET A 48 0.79 -1.73 -7.63
CA MET A 48 -0.35 -1.36 -6.81
C MET A 48 -1.05 -2.60 -6.23
N LEU A 49 -1.33 -3.61 -7.06
CA LEU A 49 -1.96 -4.87 -6.64
C LEU A 49 -1.09 -5.67 -5.67
N THR A 50 0.24 -5.60 -5.83
CA THR A 50 1.19 -6.28 -4.94
C THR A 50 1.56 -5.48 -3.70
N GLY A 51 1.05 -4.24 -3.55
CA GLY A 51 1.39 -3.34 -2.44
C GLY A 51 2.83 -2.83 -2.44
N LYS A 52 3.59 -3.03 -3.53
CA LYS A 52 5.01 -2.64 -3.64
C LYS A 52 5.23 -1.22 -4.14
N LEU A 53 4.18 -0.58 -4.66
CA LEU A 53 4.27 0.74 -5.30
C LEU A 53 4.89 1.78 -4.37
N GLU A 54 4.37 1.90 -3.16
CA GLU A 54 4.77 2.97 -2.24
C GLU A 54 6.23 2.81 -1.77
N ARG A 55 6.67 1.57 -1.52
CA ARG A 55 8.08 1.25 -1.24
C ARG A 55 9.00 1.63 -2.40
N HIS A 56 8.60 1.32 -3.64
CA HIS A 56 9.37 1.69 -4.82
C HIS A 56 9.50 3.20 -4.97
N LEU A 57 8.46 3.97 -4.62
CA LEU A 57 8.48 5.43 -4.70
C LEU A 57 9.30 6.09 -3.58
N GLN A 58 9.46 5.43 -2.42
CA GLN A 58 10.34 5.89 -1.34
C GLN A 58 11.83 5.72 -1.65
N GLU A 59 12.20 4.72 -2.45
CA GLU A 59 13.58 4.46 -2.85
C GLU A 59 14.10 5.44 -3.93
N ILE A 60 13.25 6.34 -4.43
CA ILE A 60 13.53 7.30 -5.52
C ILE A 60 13.68 8.71 -4.97
#